data_AF-A0A522YX15-F1
#
_entry.id   AF-A0A522YX15-F1
#
_cell.length_a   1.000
_cell.length_b   1.000
_cell.length_c   1.000
_cell.angle_alpha   90.00
_cell.angle_beta   90.00
_cell.angle_gamma   90.00
#
_symmetry.space_group_name_H-M   'P 1'
#
loop_
_entity.id
_entity.type
_entity.pdbx_description
1 polymer ?
#
loop_
_entity_poly.entity_id
_entity_poly.type
_entity_poly.pdbx_seq_one_letter_code
_entity_poly.pdbx_strand_id
1 'polypeptide(L)'
;MLNDAEFHESEFSPPTSIDQDEVPSKIELLERDLFFAKPRTVSETVEQLREYGWLASPLDVSKALAKRAFHKELLKNSQENKTYYFKEPQIIS
;
A
#
# COMPACT_ATOMS: atom_id res chain seq x y z
N MET A 1 -3.89 14.36 44.78
CA MET A 1 -4.48 15.12 43.67
C MET A 1 -4.07 14.38 42.41
N LEU A 2 -5.04 13.75 41.75
CA LEU A 2 -4.81 12.93 40.56
C LEU A 2 -4.47 13.90 39.42
N ASN A 3 -3.25 13.84 38.91
CA ASN A 3 -2.89 14.56 37.70
C ASN A 3 -3.80 14.04 36.58
N ASP A 4 -4.61 14.94 36.03
CA ASP A 4 -5.24 14.80 34.73
C ASP A 4 -4.18 14.38 33.72
N ALA A 5 -4.13 13.08 33.42
CA ALA A 5 -3.51 12.62 32.21
C ALA A 5 -4.44 13.09 31.09
N GLU A 6 -4.05 14.18 30.42
CA GLU A 6 -4.60 14.55 29.13
C GLU A 6 -4.43 13.32 28.22
N PHE A 7 -5.50 12.55 28.09
CA PHE A 7 -5.66 11.58 27.02
C PHE A 7 -5.66 12.43 25.75
N HIS A 8 -4.50 12.51 25.09
CA HIS A 8 -4.46 12.83 23.68
C HIS A 8 -5.31 11.74 23.01
N GLU A 9 -6.58 12.05 22.75
CA GLU A 9 -7.36 11.32 21.76
C GLU A 9 -6.52 11.38 20.50
N SER A 10 -5.83 10.27 20.18
CA SER A 10 -5.25 10.11 18.86
C SER A 10 -6.41 10.38 17.91
N GLU A 11 -6.29 11.41 17.09
CA GLU A 11 -7.28 11.70 16.06
C GLU A 11 -7.34 10.46 15.16
N PHE A 12 -8.22 9.51 15.47
CA PHE A 12 -8.61 8.41 14.60
C PHE A 12 -9.41 9.03 13.47
N SER A 13 -8.72 9.81 12.64
CA SER A 13 -9.27 10.30 11.40
C SER A 13 -9.60 9.07 10.57
N PRO A 14 -10.89 8.84 10.24
CA PRO A 14 -11.23 7.71 9.42
C PRO A 14 -10.46 7.83 8.09
N PRO A 15 -9.97 6.71 7.55
CA PRO A 15 -9.25 6.74 6.30
C PRO A 15 -10.16 7.31 5.20
N THR A 16 -9.60 8.21 4.40
CA THR A 16 -10.32 8.92 3.35
C THR A 16 -10.43 8.05 2.12
N SER A 17 -11.63 7.95 1.54
CA SER A 17 -11.82 7.26 0.26
C SER A 17 -11.06 7.99 -0.85
N ILE A 18 -10.24 7.25 -1.59
CA ILE A 18 -9.50 7.78 -2.73
C ILE A 18 -10.06 7.24 -4.04
N ASP A 19 -9.99 8.04 -5.09
CA ASP A 19 -10.41 7.63 -6.43
C ASP A 19 -9.37 6.73 -7.11
N GLN A 20 -9.81 5.99 -8.14
CA GLN A 20 -8.93 5.10 -8.93
C GLN A 20 -7.68 5.82 -9.47
N ASP A 21 -7.82 7.09 -9.86
CA ASP A 21 -6.73 7.91 -10.40
C ASP A 21 -5.69 8.34 -9.34
N GLU A 22 -6.06 8.30 -8.06
CA GLU A 22 -5.15 8.61 -6.95
C GLU A 22 -4.35 7.39 -6.48
N VAL A 23 -4.88 6.18 -6.67
CA VAL A 23 -4.25 4.91 -6.25
C VAL A 23 -2.80 4.78 -6.74
N PRO A 24 -2.45 5.07 -8.02
CA PRO A 24 -1.08 4.96 -8.51
C PRO A 24 -0.08 5.82 -7.72
N SER A 25 -0.50 7.04 -7.35
CA SER A 25 0.32 7.98 -6.58
C SER A 25 0.51 7.49 -5.14
N LYS A 26 -0.50 6.85 -4.53
CA LYS A 26 -0.36 6.28 -3.18
C LYS A 26 0.51 5.02 -3.17
N ILE A 27 0.40 4.17 -4.19
CA ILE A 27 1.28 3.00 -4.36
C ILE A 27 2.74 3.43 -4.47
N GLU A 28 3.01 4.57 -5.14
CA GLU A 28 4.36 5.13 -5.25
C GLU A 28 4.94 5.55 -3.90
N LEU A 29 4.11 6.07 -2.99
CA LEU A 29 4.52 6.36 -1.61
C LEU A 29 4.91 5.07 -0.88
N LEU A 30 4.08 4.02 -0.98
CA LEU A 30 4.41 2.71 -0.39
C LEU A 30 5.72 2.15 -0.95
N GLU A 31 5.97 2.33 -2.24
CA GLU A 31 7.21 1.90 -2.88
C GLU A 31 8.44 2.63 -2.32
N ARG A 32 8.33 3.95 -2.10
CA ARG A 32 9.39 4.76 -1.47
C ARG A 32 9.69 4.31 -0.04
N ASP A 33 8.68 3.80 0.66
CA ASP A 33 8.80 3.23 2.01
C ASP A 33 9.25 1.76 1.99
N LEU A 34 9.76 1.28 0.86
CA LEU A 34 10.27 -0.09 0.66
C LEU A 34 9.22 -1.18 0.91
N PHE A 35 7.92 -0.86 0.81
CA PHE A 35 6.84 -1.80 1.05
C PHE A 35 6.91 -3.04 0.13
N PHE A 36 7.27 -2.81 -1.13
CA PHE A 36 7.44 -3.85 -2.16
C PHE A 36 8.83 -4.49 -2.18
N ALA A 37 9.72 -4.19 -1.22
CA ALA A 37 10.98 -4.93 -1.07
C ALA A 37 10.75 -6.40 -0.69
N LYS A 38 9.53 -6.74 -0.27
CA LYS A 38 9.05 -8.12 -0.07
C LYS A 38 7.82 -8.37 -0.96
N PRO A 39 7.52 -9.63 -1.32
CA PRO A 39 6.28 -10.00 -2.01
C PRO A 39 5.03 -9.56 -1.24
N ARG A 40 4.18 -8.75 -1.88
CA ARG A 40 2.92 -8.24 -1.32
C ARG A 40 1.73 -8.60 -2.17
N THR A 41 0.64 -8.95 -1.53
CA THR A 41 -0.65 -9.19 -2.17
C THR A 41 -1.44 -7.89 -2.34
N VAL A 42 -2.48 -7.94 -3.18
CA VAL A 42 -3.46 -6.84 -3.31
C VAL A 42 -4.07 -6.51 -1.94
N SER A 43 -4.46 -7.53 -1.16
CA SER A 43 -5.06 -7.35 0.16
C SER A 43 -4.10 -6.64 1.12
N GLU A 44 -2.84 -7.09 1.21
CA GLU A 44 -1.83 -6.41 2.04
C GLU A 44 -1.61 -4.96 1.61
N THR A 45 -1.65 -4.68 0.30
CA THR A 45 -1.50 -3.31 -0.20
C THR A 45 -2.69 -2.44 0.19
N VAL A 46 -3.91 -2.97 0.12
CA VAL A 46 -5.13 -2.27 0.58
C VAL A 46 -5.07 -2.01 2.08
N GLU A 47 -4.63 -2.98 2.88
CA GLU A 47 -4.44 -2.82 4.31
C GLU A 47 -3.40 -1.73 4.61
N GLN A 48 -2.26 -1.73 3.92
CA GLN A 48 -1.24 -0.71 4.08
C GLN A 48 -1.75 0.69 3.70
N LEU A 49 -2.50 0.83 2.61
CA LEU A 49 -3.11 2.12 2.25
C LEU A 49 -4.05 2.61 3.35
N ARG A 50 -4.80 1.71 3.98
CA ARG A 50 -5.69 2.03 5.09
C ARG A 50 -4.90 2.50 6.32
N GLU A 51 -3.76 1.90 6.61
CA GLU A 51 -2.85 2.35 7.69
C GLU A 51 -2.30 3.76 7.44
N TYR A 52 -2.15 4.17 6.18
CA TYR A 52 -1.79 5.54 5.80
C TYR A 52 -2.99 6.49 5.75
N GLY A 53 -4.19 6.02 6.10
CA GLY A 53 -5.39 6.84 6.08
C GLY A 53 -6.09 6.92 4.72
N TRP A 54 -5.87 5.96 3.81
CA TRP A 54 -6.53 5.92 2.49
C TRP A 54 -7.35 4.64 2.30
N LEU A 55 -8.64 4.79 2.02
CA LEU A 55 -9.51 3.69 1.59
C LEU A 55 -9.49 3.59 0.08
N ALA A 56 -8.93 2.50 -0.42
CA ALA A 56 -8.92 2.15 -1.84
C ALA A 56 -9.70 0.87 -2.09
N SER A 57 -10.40 0.79 -3.22
CA SER A 57 -11.04 -0.46 -3.65
C SER A 57 -9.98 -1.50 -4.02
N PRO A 58 -10.10 -2.77 -3.57
CA PRO A 58 -9.19 -3.84 -3.98
C PRO A 58 -9.09 -4.01 -5.50
N LEU A 59 -10.16 -3.69 -6.23
CA LEU A 59 -10.16 -3.73 -7.70
C LEU A 59 -9.23 -2.66 -8.29
N ASP A 60 -9.26 -1.45 -7.75
CA ASP A 60 -8.46 -0.34 -8.25
C ASP A 60 -6.99 -0.51 -7.88
N VAL A 61 -6.71 -1.03 -6.68
CA VAL A 61 -5.36 -1.46 -6.28
C VAL A 61 -4.85 -2.56 -7.20
N SER A 62 -5.67 -3.58 -7.49
CA SER A 62 -5.30 -4.65 -8.41
C SER A 62 -4.96 -4.14 -9.81
N LYS A 63 -5.79 -3.25 -10.38
CA LYS A 63 -5.53 -2.62 -11.69
C LYS A 63 -4.24 -1.82 -11.68
N ALA A 64 -4.01 -1.02 -10.64
CA ALA A 64 -2.81 -0.18 -10.53
C ALA A 64 -1.54 -1.03 -10.40
N LEU A 65 -1.54 -2.07 -9.55
CA LEU A 65 -0.43 -3.01 -9.42
C LEU A 65 -0.18 -3.77 -10.73
N ALA A 66 -1.24 -4.26 -11.39
CA ALA A 66 -1.13 -4.94 -12.67
C ALA A 66 -0.55 -4.02 -13.77
N LYS A 67 -0.94 -2.74 -13.79
CA LYS A 67 -0.40 -1.73 -14.71
C LYS A 67 1.08 -1.46 -14.48
N ARG A 68 1.51 -1.30 -13.22
CA ARG A 68 2.93 -1.14 -12.86
C ARG A 68 3.74 -2.39 -13.21
N ALA A 69 3.18 -3.58 -12.99
CA ALA A 69 3.82 -4.82 -13.41
C ALA A 69 3.92 -4.95 -14.95
N PHE A 70 2.90 -4.49 -15.68
CA PHE A 70 2.94 -4.43 -17.15
C PHE A 70 4.02 -3.46 -17.65
N HIS A 71 4.23 -2.33 -16.97
CA HIS A 71 5.30 -1.39 -17.24
C HIS A 71 6.68 -1.83 -16.73
N LYS A 72 6.81 -3.05 -16.17
CA LYS A 72 8.05 -3.59 -15.58
C LYS A 72 8.59 -2.77 -14.39
N GLU A 73 7.75 -1.97 -13.75
CA GLU A 73 8.10 -1.25 -12.51
C GLU A 73 8.05 -2.18 -11.29
N LEU A 74 7.15 -3.16 -11.34
CA LEU A 74 7.02 -4.24 -10.37
C LEU A 74 7.13 -5.59 -11.07
N LEU A 75 7.63 -6.59 -10.35
CA LEU A 75 7.52 -7.98 -10.72
C LEU A 75 6.24 -8.56 -10.11
N LYS A 76 5.68 -9.55 -10.80
CA LYS A 76 4.54 -10.32 -10.29
C LYS A 76 4.88 -11.81 -10.28
N ASN A 77 4.47 -12.49 -9.22
CA ASN A 77 4.55 -13.95 -9.12
C ASN A 77 3.19 -14.48 -8.63
N SER A 78 2.79 -15.65 -9.13
CA SER A 78 1.58 -16.32 -8.71
C SER A 78 1.96 -17.62 -8.00
N GLN A 79 1.68 -17.70 -6.70
CA GLN A 79 1.89 -18.89 -5.88
C GLN A 79 0.61 -19.22 -5.13
N GLU A 80 0.22 -20.51 -5.11
CA GLU A 80 -0.92 -21.00 -4.33
C GLU A 80 -2.21 -20.18 -4.50
N ASN A 81 -2.55 -19.84 -5.76
CA ASN A 81 -3.70 -19.00 -6.13
C ASN A 81 -3.66 -17.53 -5.64
N LYS A 82 -2.52 -17.07 -5.12
CA LYS A 82 -2.29 -15.67 -4.74
C LYS A 82 -1.34 -15.01 -5.71
N THR A 83 -1.63 -13.76 -6.06
CA THR A 83 -0.73 -12.92 -6.86
C THR A 83 0.04 -11.99 -5.92
N TYR A 84 1.36 -12.07 -6.01
CA TYR A 84 2.29 -11.25 -5.25
C TYR A 84 2.98 -10.27 -6.19
N TYR A 85 3.15 -9.04 -5.72
CA TYR A 85 3.85 -7.95 -6.37
C TYR A 85 5.05 -7.56 -5.53
N PHE A 86 6.21 -7.40 -6.16
CA PHE A 86 7.45 -6.99 -5.48
C PHE A 86 8.36 -6.25 -6.43
N LYS A 87 9.30 -5.52 -5.87
CA LYS A 87 10.40 -4.88 -6.59
C LYS A 87 11.70 -5.54 -6.17
N GLU A 88 12.52 -5.93 -7.14
CA GLU A 88 13.87 -6.37 -6.83
C GLU A 88 14.63 -5.19 -6.22
N PRO A 89 15.34 -5.38 -5.09
CA PRO A 89 16.23 -4.36 -4.58
C PRO A 89 17.24 -4.08 -5.68
N GLN A 90 17.27 -2.84 -6.16
CA GLN A 90 18.27 -2.41 -7.13
C GLN A 90 19.60 -2.39 -6.38
N ILE A 91 20.35 -3.49 -6.45
CA ILE A 91 21.72 -3.53 -5.98
C ILE A 91 22.50 -2.65 -6.95
N ILE A 92 22.73 -1.41 -6.57
CA ILE A 92 23.65 -0.52 -7.29
C ILE A 92 25.04 -1.07 -6.96
N SER A 93 25.61 -1.83 -7.92
CA SER A 93 26.98 -2.33 -7.83
C SER A 93 27.99 -1.28 -8.27
#